data_AF-A0A942UUL3-F1
#
_entry.id   AF-A0A942UUL3-F1
#
_cell.length_a   1.000
_cell.length_b   1.000
_cell.length_c   1.000
_cell.angle_alpha   90.00
_cell.angle_beta   90.00
_cell.angle_gamma   90.00
#
_symmetry.space_group_name_H-M   'P 1'
#
loop_
_entity.id
_entity.type
_entity.pdbx_description
1 polymer ?
#
loop_
_entity_poly.entity_id
_entity_poly.type
_entity_poly.pdbx_seq_one_letter_code
_entity_poly.pdbx_strand_id
1 'polypeptide(L)'
;MSAQSLIESMEKLLALHNQLHETAVEKTEAIHNNDVQDLNRIFREEQKYVAAIQVADKKRQQAVELLSNGNVEVTISDIIDMLEGSDRQQLTELQVKLLGVLTELKEANALNQQLLTYSLQFVNLNLDLLAPEPELPNYSKTQRENNDHPNTGRSIFDSKA
;
A
#
# COMPACT_ATOMS: atom_id res chain seq x y z
N MET A 1 15.26 35.97 -2.78
CA MET A 1 15.43 35.10 -1.60
C MET A 1 14.34 34.04 -1.49
N SER A 2 13.05 34.37 -1.68
CA SER A 2 11.96 33.39 -1.51
C SER A 2 11.88 32.33 -2.63
N ALA A 3 12.10 32.71 -3.90
CA ALA A 3 12.13 31.76 -5.03
C ALA A 3 13.26 30.70 -4.89
N GLN A 4 14.44 31.10 -4.42
CA GLN A 4 15.57 30.19 -4.16
C GLN A 4 15.22 29.10 -3.13
N SER A 5 14.53 29.47 -2.05
CA SER A 5 14.08 28.53 -1.02
C SER A 5 13.07 27.50 -1.58
N LEU A 6 12.20 27.95 -2.49
CA LEU A 6 11.28 27.04 -3.20
C LEU A 6 12.05 26.06 -4.08
N ILE A 7 13.05 26.53 -4.85
CA ILE A 7 13.91 25.69 -5.69
C ILE A 7 14.64 24.63 -4.85
N GLU A 8 15.29 25.03 -3.76
CA GLU A 8 15.98 24.11 -2.85
C GLU A 8 15.02 23.07 -2.25
N SER A 9 13.80 23.47 -1.91
CA SER A 9 12.79 22.54 -1.40
C SER A 9 12.33 21.53 -2.47
N MET A 10 12.20 21.97 -3.72
CA MET A 10 11.83 21.12 -4.87
C MET A 10 12.95 20.14 -5.22
N GLU A 11 14.20 20.59 -5.24
CA GLU A 11 15.36 19.72 -5.45
C GLU A 11 15.47 18.64 -4.37
N LYS A 12 15.26 19.04 -3.11
CA LYS A 12 15.27 18.09 -2.00
C LYS A 12 14.13 17.08 -2.09
N LEU A 13 12.93 17.50 -2.47
CA LEU A 13 11.80 16.60 -2.73
C LEU A 13 12.13 15.62 -3.85
N LEU A 14 12.69 16.09 -4.96
CA LEU A 14 13.09 15.26 -6.08
C LEU A 14 14.13 14.21 -5.68
N ALA A 15 15.16 14.61 -4.91
CA ALA A 15 16.16 13.68 -4.42
C ALA A 15 15.55 12.60 -3.49
N LEU A 16 14.65 12.99 -2.59
CA LEU A 16 13.96 12.05 -1.70
C LEU A 16 13.04 11.09 -2.46
N HIS A 17 12.33 11.59 -3.48
CA HIS A 17 11.48 10.74 -4.32
C HIS A 17 12.29 9.76 -5.17
N ASN A 18 13.45 10.16 -5.68
CA ASN A 18 14.36 9.24 -6.39
C ASN A 18 14.86 8.12 -5.47
N GLN A 19 15.25 8.45 -4.24
CA GLN A 19 15.67 7.46 -3.25
C GLN A 19 14.53 6.52 -2.88
N LEU A 20 13.30 7.05 -2.73
CA LEU A 20 12.13 6.23 -2.48
C LEU A 20 11.82 5.30 -3.68
N HIS A 21 12.00 5.78 -4.91
CA HIS A 21 11.83 4.96 -6.11
C HIS A 21 12.86 3.82 -6.17
N GLU A 22 14.13 4.10 -5.87
CA GLU A 22 15.19 3.09 -5.77
C GLU A 22 14.82 1.99 -4.76
N THR A 23 14.36 2.37 -3.55
CA THR A 23 13.88 1.39 -2.57
C THR A 23 12.66 0.60 -3.03
N ALA A 24 11.79 1.19 -3.87
CA ALA A 24 10.64 0.49 -4.43
C ALA A 24 11.05 -0.57 -5.46
N VAL A 25 12.13 -0.31 -6.22
CA VAL A 25 12.73 -1.30 -7.15
C VAL A 25 13.43 -2.41 -6.36
N GLU A 26 14.22 -2.08 -5.34
CA GLU A 26 14.83 -3.09 -4.45
C GLU A 26 13.77 -3.99 -3.80
N LYS A 27 12.61 -3.43 -3.45
CA LYS A 27 11.48 -4.19 -2.91
C LYS A 27 10.96 -5.23 -3.90
N THR A 28 10.93 -4.90 -5.21
CA THR A 28 10.53 -5.86 -6.25
C THR A 28 11.45 -7.08 -6.26
N GLU A 29 12.77 -6.87 -6.14
CA GLU A 29 13.76 -7.96 -6.07
C GLU A 29 13.63 -8.77 -4.78
N ALA A 30 13.44 -8.11 -3.63
CA ALA A 30 13.26 -8.79 -2.35
C ALA A 30 11.96 -9.62 -2.30
N ILE A 31 10.87 -9.15 -2.91
CA ILE A 31 9.62 -9.91 -3.06
C ILE A 31 9.86 -11.16 -3.92
N HIS A 32 10.58 -11.02 -5.03
CA HIS A 32 10.90 -12.14 -5.91
C HIS A 32 11.73 -13.23 -5.19
N ASN A 33 12.69 -12.82 -4.36
CA ASN A 33 13.55 -13.73 -3.60
C ASN A 33 12.90 -14.26 -2.31
N ASN A 34 11.69 -13.80 -1.99
CA ASN A 34 10.93 -14.14 -0.78
C ASN A 34 11.70 -13.83 0.53
N ASP A 35 12.56 -12.81 0.52
CA ASP A 35 13.40 -12.42 1.66
C ASP A 35 12.64 -11.47 2.61
N VAL A 36 12.04 -12.05 3.64
CA VAL A 36 11.26 -11.32 4.64
C VAL A 36 12.12 -10.38 5.49
N GLN A 37 13.42 -10.66 5.68
CA GLN A 37 14.31 -9.80 6.47
C GLN A 37 14.64 -8.52 5.70
N ASP A 38 14.99 -8.66 4.42
CA ASP A 38 15.26 -7.50 3.57
C ASP A 38 14.00 -6.67 3.31
N LEU A 39 12.83 -7.29 3.15
CA LEU A 39 11.56 -6.55 3.06
C LEU A 39 11.29 -5.69 4.30
N ASN A 40 11.61 -6.19 5.51
CA ASN A 40 11.47 -5.43 6.74
C ASN A 40 12.47 -4.26 6.82
N ARG A 41 13.69 -4.45 6.32
CA ARG A 41 14.70 -3.38 6.23
C ARG A 41 14.24 -2.27 5.28
N ILE A 42 13.85 -2.64 4.06
CA ILE A 42 13.35 -1.73 3.02
C ILE A 42 12.14 -0.96 3.53
N PHE A 43 11.19 -1.62 4.19
CA PHE A 43 10.00 -0.94 4.75
C PHE A 43 10.36 0.14 5.79
N ARG A 44 11.38 -0.08 6.62
CA ARG A 44 11.85 0.94 7.59
C ARG A 44 12.53 2.11 6.89
N GLU A 45 13.23 1.86 5.80
CA GLU A 45 13.84 2.91 4.98
C GLU A 45 12.78 3.73 4.25
N GLU A 46 11.78 3.09 3.63
CA GLU A 46 10.61 3.73 3.02
C GLU A 46 9.94 4.69 4.02
N GLN A 47 9.69 4.26 5.26
CA GLN A 47 9.09 5.12 6.29
C GLN A 47 9.93 6.36 6.61
N LYS A 48 11.26 6.25 6.64
CA LYS A 48 12.16 7.39 6.87
C LYS A 48 12.07 8.38 5.71
N TYR A 49 12.07 7.88 4.46
CA TYR A 49 11.95 8.73 3.29
C TYR A 49 10.58 9.43 3.24
N VAL A 50 9.48 8.72 3.55
CA VAL A 50 8.14 9.31 3.65
C VAL A 50 8.10 10.42 4.69
N ALA A 51 8.66 10.21 5.88
CA ALA A 51 8.72 11.24 6.91
C ALA A 51 9.56 12.46 6.46
N ALA A 52 10.67 12.22 5.78
CA ALA A 52 11.51 13.29 5.23
C ALA A 52 10.78 14.08 4.13
N ILE A 53 10.02 13.40 3.26
CA ILE A 53 9.19 14.01 2.21
C ILE A 53 8.13 14.91 2.84
N GLN A 54 7.43 14.45 3.89
CA GLN A 54 6.44 15.27 4.59
C GLN A 54 7.03 16.58 5.15
N VAL A 55 8.24 16.52 5.72
CA VAL A 55 8.94 17.70 6.23
C VAL A 55 9.36 18.64 5.08
N ALA A 56 9.86 18.08 3.98
CA ALA A 56 10.25 18.86 2.81
C ALA A 56 9.04 19.50 2.11
N ASP A 57 7.92 18.80 1.99
CA ASP A 57 6.69 19.33 1.40
C ASP A 57 6.08 20.43 2.27
N LYS A 58 6.16 20.31 3.60
CA LYS A 58 5.77 21.41 4.50
C LYS A 58 6.61 22.66 4.28
N LYS A 59 7.92 22.53 4.06
CA LYS A 59 8.79 23.68 3.73
C LYS A 59 8.43 24.28 2.38
N ARG A 60 8.11 23.45 1.39
CA ARG A 60 7.62 23.89 0.09
C ARG A 60 6.32 24.69 0.24
N GLN A 61 5.34 24.18 1.00
CA GLN A 61 4.07 24.88 1.26
C GLN A 61 4.30 26.25 1.94
N GLN A 62 5.19 26.31 2.93
CA GLN A 62 5.58 27.57 3.57
C GLN A 62 6.23 28.55 2.58
N ALA A 63 7.08 28.07 1.68
CA ALA A 63 7.70 28.91 0.65
C ALA A 63 6.65 29.45 -0.34
N VAL A 64 5.67 28.63 -0.72
CA VAL A 64 4.52 29.02 -1.56
C VAL A 64 3.68 30.09 -0.86
N GLU A 65 3.31 29.91 0.41
CA GLU A 65 2.54 30.90 1.18
C GLU A 65 3.26 32.25 1.30
N LEU A 66 4.58 32.24 1.46
CA LEU A 66 5.37 33.47 1.50
C LEU A 66 5.42 34.19 0.14
N LEU A 67 5.42 33.45 -0.97
CA LEU A 67 5.40 34.02 -2.33
C LEU A 67 4.01 34.53 -2.72
N SER A 68 2.96 33.90 -2.21
CA SER A 68 1.57 34.25 -2.52
C SER A 68 0.99 35.34 -1.61
N ASN A 69 1.80 35.98 -0.77
CA ASN A 69 1.37 36.93 0.26
C ASN A 69 0.30 36.35 1.22
N GLY A 70 0.40 35.06 1.54
CA GLY A 70 -0.53 34.36 2.44
C GLY A 70 -1.78 33.80 1.76
N ASN A 71 -1.82 33.78 0.42
CA ASN A 71 -2.94 33.17 -0.30
C ASN A 71 -2.68 31.68 -0.52
N VAL A 72 -3.40 30.83 0.22
CA VAL A 72 -3.18 29.37 0.27
C VAL A 72 -3.68 28.65 -1.00
N GLU A 73 -4.49 29.34 -1.82
CA GLU A 73 -5.03 28.78 -3.06
C GLU A 73 -4.07 28.83 -4.24
N VAL A 74 -2.90 29.46 -4.09
CA VAL A 74 -1.92 29.59 -5.17
C VAL A 74 -1.10 28.31 -5.29
N THR A 75 -1.10 27.69 -6.46
CA THR A 75 -0.33 26.47 -6.74
C THR A 75 1.10 26.78 -7.16
N ILE A 76 1.96 25.76 -7.19
CA ILE A 76 3.33 25.91 -7.70
C ILE A 76 3.30 26.36 -9.16
N SER A 77 2.35 25.86 -9.96
CA SER A 77 2.18 26.25 -11.36
C SER A 77 1.87 27.75 -11.49
N ASP A 78 1.00 28.27 -10.61
CA ASP A 78 0.68 29.69 -10.59
C ASP A 78 1.89 30.54 -10.20
N ILE A 79 2.73 30.08 -9.27
CA ILE A 79 3.99 30.74 -8.90
C ILE A 79 4.98 30.72 -10.06
N ILE A 80 5.10 29.60 -10.78
CA ILE A 80 5.96 29.50 -11.97
C ILE A 80 5.53 30.51 -13.04
N ASP A 81 4.23 30.71 -13.22
CA ASP A 81 3.71 31.68 -14.18
C ASP A 81 3.89 33.14 -13.75
N MET A 82 3.96 33.40 -12.44
CA MET A 82 4.30 34.71 -11.87
C MET A 82 5.80 35.02 -11.89
N LEU A 83 6.65 34.02 -12.08
CA LEU A 83 8.11 34.17 -12.12
C LEU A 83 8.60 34.41 -13.56
N GLU A 84 9.66 35.20 -13.69
CA GLU A 84 10.31 35.48 -14.97
C GLU A 84 11.79 35.08 -14.95
N GLY A 85 12.35 34.78 -16.13
CA GLY A 85 13.78 34.51 -16.29
C GLY A 85 14.22 33.09 -15.88
N SER A 86 15.41 32.99 -15.29
CA SER A 86 16.08 31.72 -14.98
C SER A 86 15.33 30.87 -13.96
N ASP A 87 14.73 31.50 -12.94
CA ASP A 87 14.05 30.80 -11.84
C ASP A 87 12.81 30.03 -12.35
N ARG A 88 12.07 30.61 -13.31
CA ARG A 88 10.94 29.96 -13.97
C ARG A 88 11.37 28.68 -14.69
N GLN A 89 12.44 28.75 -15.46
CA GLN A 89 12.95 27.60 -16.22
C GLN A 89 13.36 26.47 -15.27
N GLN A 90 14.12 26.79 -14.21
CA GLN A 90 14.55 25.81 -13.23
C GLN A 90 13.39 25.13 -12.51
N LEU A 91 12.40 25.90 -12.04
CA LEU A 91 11.22 25.34 -11.37
C LEU A 91 10.38 24.46 -12.31
N THR A 92 10.23 24.87 -13.58
CA THR A 92 9.51 24.08 -14.58
C THR A 92 10.21 22.75 -14.82
N GLU A 93 11.54 22.75 -14.98
CA GLU A 93 12.31 21.52 -15.14
C GLU A 93 12.21 20.59 -13.92
N LEU A 94 12.30 21.16 -12.71
CA LEU A 94 12.16 20.39 -11.47
C LEU A 94 10.75 19.80 -11.32
N GLN A 95 9.71 20.55 -11.68
CA GLN A 95 8.34 20.07 -11.67
C GLN A 95 8.15 18.88 -12.62
N VAL A 96 8.65 18.99 -13.86
CA VAL A 96 8.55 17.91 -14.85
C VAL A 96 9.29 16.66 -14.37
N LYS A 97 10.52 16.82 -13.86
CA LYS A 97 11.29 15.69 -13.32
C LYS A 97 10.58 15.03 -12.13
N LEU A 98 10.05 15.84 -11.21
CA LEU A 98 9.32 15.33 -10.05
C LEU A 98 8.07 14.55 -10.45
N LEU A 99 7.29 15.04 -11.43
CA LEU A 99 6.13 14.34 -11.98
C LEU A 99 6.53 13.00 -12.63
N GLY A 100 7.65 12.96 -13.34
CA GLY A 100 8.20 11.72 -13.91
C GLY A 100 8.48 10.68 -12.82
N VAL A 101 9.26 11.05 -11.81
CA VAL A 101 9.64 10.15 -10.70
C VAL A 101 8.41 9.69 -9.91
N LEU A 102 7.43 10.57 -9.68
CA LEU A 102 6.17 10.20 -9.01
C LEU A 102 5.36 9.17 -9.82
N THR A 103 5.39 9.27 -11.15
CA THR A 103 4.71 8.31 -12.03
C THR A 103 5.38 6.96 -11.96
N GLU A 104 6.71 6.91 -12.10
CA GLU A 104 7.50 5.69 -11.96
C GLU A 104 7.32 5.03 -10.60
N LEU A 105 7.36 5.82 -9.51
CA LEU A 105 7.12 5.33 -8.15
C LEU A 105 5.71 4.73 -8.00
N LYS A 106 4.69 5.34 -8.62
CA LYS A 106 3.32 4.83 -8.60
C LYS A 106 3.22 3.48 -9.31
N GLU A 107 3.88 3.33 -10.46
CA GLU A 107 3.94 2.09 -11.22
C GLU A 107 4.66 0.99 -10.44
N ALA A 108 5.83 1.29 -9.86
CA ALA A 108 6.59 0.36 -9.04
C ALA A 108 5.78 -0.12 -7.81
N ASN A 109 5.08 0.79 -7.13
CA ASN A 109 4.22 0.43 -6.00
C ASN A 109 3.03 -0.46 -6.42
N ALA A 110 2.39 -0.15 -7.56
CA ALA A 110 1.31 -0.97 -8.10
C ALA A 110 1.79 -2.39 -8.44
N LEU A 111 2.97 -2.51 -9.06
CA LEU A 111 3.59 -3.80 -9.37
C LEU A 111 3.88 -4.60 -8.09
N ASN A 112 4.49 -3.97 -7.08
CA ASN A 112 4.80 -4.60 -5.81
C ASN A 112 3.54 -5.10 -5.08
N GLN A 113 2.43 -4.35 -5.13
CA GLN A 113 1.14 -4.81 -4.59
C GLN A 113 0.61 -6.04 -5.33
N GLN A 114 0.73 -6.08 -6.66
CA GLN A 114 0.31 -7.24 -7.45
C GLN A 114 1.16 -8.48 -7.14
N LEU A 115 2.48 -8.34 -7.07
CA LEU A 115 3.39 -9.44 -6.72
C LEU A 115 3.09 -10.03 -5.34
N LEU A 116 2.87 -9.17 -4.33
CA LEU A 116 2.48 -9.62 -2.99
C LEU A 116 1.13 -10.35 -3.00
N THR A 117 0.16 -9.85 -3.77
CA THR A 117 -1.15 -10.49 -3.92
C THR A 117 -1.03 -11.88 -4.54
N TYR A 118 -0.23 -12.02 -5.60
CA TYR A 118 0.01 -13.32 -6.23
C TYR A 118 0.77 -14.28 -5.31
N SER A 119 1.76 -13.80 -4.55
CA SER A 119 2.49 -14.62 -3.57
C SER A 119 1.54 -15.15 -2.50
N LEU A 120 0.65 -14.30 -1.94
CA LEU A 120 -0.36 -14.72 -0.98
C LEU A 120 -1.36 -15.72 -1.57
N GLN A 121 -1.84 -15.50 -2.80
CA GLN A 121 -2.74 -16.43 -3.47
C GLN A 121 -2.07 -17.79 -3.70
N PHE A 122 -0.80 -17.79 -4.10
CA PHE A 122 -0.03 -19.01 -4.28
C PHE A 122 0.14 -19.77 -2.96
N VAL A 123 0.50 -19.08 -1.87
CA VAL A 123 0.59 -19.70 -0.54
C VAL A 123 -0.75 -20.29 -0.11
N ASN A 124 -1.85 -19.56 -0.26
CA ASN A 124 -3.19 -20.06 0.08
C ASN A 124 -3.57 -21.30 -0.73
N LEU A 125 -3.33 -21.29 -2.05
CA LEU A 125 -3.61 -22.46 -2.90
C LEU A 125 -2.79 -23.68 -2.48
N ASN A 126 -1.51 -23.50 -2.11
CA ASN A 126 -0.70 -24.61 -1.61
C ASN A 126 -1.17 -25.09 -0.24
N LEU A 127 -1.62 -24.19 0.64
CA LEU A 127 -2.22 -24.57 1.92
C LEU A 127 -3.53 -25.34 1.72
N ASP A 128 -4.37 -24.94 0.77
CA ASP A 128 -5.61 -25.64 0.45
C ASP A 128 -5.35 -27.04 -0.13
N LEU A 129 -4.26 -27.23 -0.88
CA LEU A 129 -3.84 -28.54 -1.39
C LEU A 129 -3.25 -29.45 -0.30
N LEU A 130 -2.63 -28.86 0.74
CA LEU A 130 -2.10 -29.58 1.89
C LEU A 130 -3.14 -29.76 3.01
N ALA A 131 -4.26 -29.05 2.93
CA ALA A 131 -5.35 -29.18 3.86
C ALA A 131 -5.93 -30.60 3.73
N PRO A 132 -6.04 -31.36 4.84
CA PRO A 132 -6.66 -32.67 4.79
C PRO A 132 -8.10 -32.52 4.28
N GLU A 133 -8.49 -33.35 3.30
CA GLU A 133 -9.90 -33.47 2.93
C GLU A 133 -10.69 -33.77 4.21
N PRO A 134 -11.79 -33.06 4.48
CA PRO A 134 -12.64 -33.39 5.61
C PRO A 134 -13.07 -34.85 5.43
N GLU A 135 -12.66 -35.72 6.36
CA GLU A 135 -13.00 -37.13 6.31
C GLU A 135 -14.51 -37.26 6.11
N LEU A 136 -14.92 -37.74 4.94
CA LEU A 136 -16.31 -38.07 4.67
C LEU A 136 -16.75 -39.05 5.77
N PRO A 137 -17.89 -38.82 6.45
CA PRO A 137 -18.33 -39.72 7.50
C PRO A 137 -18.58 -41.09 6.87
N ASN A 138 -17.63 -42.00 7.10
CA ASN A 138 -17.73 -43.37 6.64
C ASN A 138 -18.94 -43.96 7.34
N TYR A 139 -20.01 -44.19 6.59
CA TYR A 139 -21.23 -44.85 7.04
C TYR A 139 -20.89 -46.27 7.48
N SER A 140 -20.51 -46.47 8.74
CA SER A 140 -20.54 -47.78 9.37
C SER A 140 -21.99 -48.14 9.68
N LYS A 141 -22.62 -48.76 8.68
CA LYS A 141 -23.92 -49.40 8.80
C LYS A 141 -23.76 -50.64 9.68
N THR A 142 -23.87 -50.49 11.00
CA THR A 142 -24.13 -51.62 11.91
C THR A 142 -25.51 -51.50 12.51
N GLN A 143 -26.45 -52.01 11.74
CA GLN A 143 -27.74 -52.49 12.18
C GLN A 143 -27.50 -53.71 13.08
N ARG A 144 -27.74 -53.58 14.39
CA ARG A 144 -28.12 -54.71 15.26
C ARG A 144 -29.13 -54.24 16.30
N GLU A 145 -30.37 -54.61 16.02
CA GLU A 145 -31.49 -54.69 16.93
C GLU A 145 -31.17 -55.63 18.10
N ASN A 146 -31.57 -55.29 19.33
CA ASN A 146 -32.60 -56.01 20.10
C ASN A 146 -32.56 -55.66 21.60
N ASN A 147 -33.69 -55.09 22.04
CA ASN A 147 -34.47 -55.35 23.26
C ASN A 147 -33.79 -55.39 24.64
N ASP A 148 -34.19 -54.49 25.54
CA ASP A 148 -35.23 -54.77 26.55
C ASP A 148 -35.44 -53.58 27.51
N HIS A 149 -36.60 -52.92 27.44
CA HIS A 149 -37.59 -52.91 28.53
C HIS A 149 -38.81 -52.04 28.21
N PRO A 150 -40.03 -52.42 28.66
CA PRO A 150 -41.28 -51.99 28.06
C PRO A 150 -42.02 -50.92 28.88
N ASN A 151 -42.76 -50.10 28.14
CA ASN A 151 -44.09 -49.58 28.47
C ASN A 151 -44.23 -48.66 29.71
N THR A 152 -44.23 -47.35 29.45
CA THR A 152 -45.23 -46.48 30.09
C THR A 152 -45.75 -45.46 29.09
N GLY A 153 -46.99 -45.68 28.64
CA GLY A 153 -47.92 -44.58 28.41
C GLY A 153 -47.84 -43.88 27.07
N ARG A 154 -48.57 -44.44 26.10
CA ARG A 154 -49.66 -43.76 25.38
C ARG A 154 -49.48 -42.24 25.12
N SER A 155 -49.33 -41.77 23.89
CA SER A 155 -50.39 -41.76 22.85
C SER A 155 -50.84 -40.31 22.58
N ILE A 156 -50.40 -39.79 21.42
CA ILE A 156 -51.12 -38.98 20.41
C ILE A 156 -51.89 -37.71 20.82
N PHE A 157 -51.51 -36.62 20.14
CA PHE A 157 -52.35 -35.48 19.70
C PHE A 157 -53.08 -34.67 20.79
N ASP A 158 -52.82 -33.36 20.83
CA ASP A 158 -53.93 -32.43 20.62
C ASP A 158 -53.45 -31.13 19.97
N SER A 159 -54.31 -30.60 19.10
CA SER A 159 -54.10 -29.49 18.17
C SER A 159 -54.82 -28.25 18.67
N LYS A 160 -54.19 -27.07 18.56
CA LYS A 160 -54.78 -25.70 18.54
C LYS A 160 -55.82 -25.31 19.61
N ALA A 161 -55.52 -24.22 20.32
CA ALA A 161 -56.37 -23.03 20.43
C ALA A 161 -55.48 -21.79 20.64
#